data_AF-A0A256ZRV5-F1
#
_entry.id   AF-A0A256ZRV5-F1
#
_cell.length_a   1.000
_cell.length_b   1.000
_cell.length_c   1.000
_cell.angle_alpha   90.00
_cell.angle_beta   90.00
_cell.angle_gamma   90.00
#
_symmetry.space_group_name_H-M   'P 1'
#
loop_
_entity.id
_entity.type
_entity.pdbx_description
1 polymer ?
#
loop_
_entity_poly.entity_id
_entity_poly.type
_entity_poly.pdbx_seq_one_letter_code
_entity_poly.pdbx_strand_id
1 'polypeptide(L)'
;MLVEDENGIPRAIGGTKPSIEETELFLLQAVRGAVEYEPHPVWGSKVLVPKKVPGIPDERLRRLKPTTYLSMEEFKALLKAQIEESKYWLNINCPGLPKEIRNSMDFE
;
A
#
# COMPACT_ATOMS: atom_id res chain seq x y z
N MET A 1 -7.53 -4.85 -12.27
CA MET A 1 -7.78 -4.99 -13.72
C MET A 1 -6.49 -4.60 -14.44
N LEU A 2 -5.95 -5.45 -15.33
CA LEU A 2 -4.79 -5.12 -16.14
C LEU A 2 -5.29 -4.64 -17.51
N VAL A 3 -4.77 -3.52 -18.03
CA VAL A 3 -4.91 -3.15 -19.44
C VAL A 3 -3.57 -3.35 -20.11
N GLU A 4 -3.61 -3.91 -21.30
CA GLU A 4 -2.47 -3.90 -22.20
C GLU A 4 -2.18 -2.46 -22.63
N ASP A 5 -0.93 -2.02 -22.52
CA ASP A 5 -0.49 -0.79 -23.15
C ASP A 5 -0.39 -0.97 -24.68
N GLU A 6 0.01 0.09 -25.39
CA GLU A 6 0.20 0.07 -26.86
C GLU A 6 1.19 -1.01 -27.36
N ASN A 7 1.96 -1.63 -26.47
CA ASN A 7 2.90 -2.71 -26.76
C ASN A 7 2.40 -4.09 -26.29
N GLY A 8 1.14 -4.21 -25.85
CA GLY A 8 0.60 -5.46 -25.32
C GLY A 8 1.08 -5.79 -23.90
N ILE A 9 1.73 -4.84 -23.20
CA ILE A 9 2.28 -5.10 -21.86
C ILE A 9 1.17 -4.88 -20.84
N PRO A 10 0.81 -5.87 -20.02
CA PRO A 10 -0.19 -5.71 -18.97
C PRO A 10 0.27 -4.66 -17.95
N ARG A 11 -0.43 -3.53 -17.89
CA ARG A 11 -0.26 -2.50 -16.87
C ARG A 11 -1.39 -2.55 -15.87
N ALA A 12 -1.03 -2.39 -14.60
CA ALA A 12 -2.01 -2.18 -13.54
C ALA A 12 -2.84 -0.94 -13.85
N ILE A 13 -4.16 -1.12 -13.97
CA ILE A 13 -5.10 0.00 -13.98
C ILE A 13 -5.29 0.44 -12.54
N GLY A 14 -5.06 1.73 -12.30
CA GLY A 14 -5.40 2.38 -11.04
C GLY A 14 -4.19 2.69 -10.18
N GLY A 15 -4.15 3.94 -9.71
CA GLY A 15 -3.06 4.49 -8.91
C GLY A 15 -2.09 5.32 -9.74
N THR A 16 -1.66 6.43 -9.16
CA THR A 16 -0.44 7.10 -9.61
C THR A 16 0.68 6.74 -8.65
N LYS A 17 1.91 6.60 -9.16
CA LYS A 17 3.08 6.46 -8.30
C LYS A 17 3.51 7.83 -7.77
N PRO A 18 4.08 7.93 -6.56
CA PRO A 18 4.76 9.14 -6.14
C PRO A 18 5.99 9.39 -7.02
N SER A 19 6.37 10.66 -7.19
CA SER A 19 7.68 11.00 -7.75
C SER A 19 8.80 10.74 -6.74
N ILE A 20 10.05 10.86 -7.18
CA ILE A 20 11.21 10.75 -6.29
C ILE A 20 11.14 11.87 -5.25
N GLU A 21 10.89 13.10 -5.68
CA GLU A 21 10.81 14.30 -4.84
C GLU A 21 9.66 14.20 -3.83
N GLU A 22 8.51 13.64 -4.21
CA GLU A 22 7.40 13.39 -3.29
C GLU A 22 7.77 12.36 -2.22
N THR A 23 8.54 11.34 -2.60
CA THR A 23 9.03 10.32 -1.67
C THR A 23 10.05 10.91 -0.70
N GLU A 24 11.01 11.69 -1.20
CA GLU A 24 12.00 12.40 -0.38
C GLU A 24 11.33 13.36 0.61
N LEU A 25 10.37 14.14 0.13
CA LEU A 25 9.61 15.06 0.97
C LEU A 25 8.82 14.31 2.04
N PHE A 26 8.14 13.22 1.68
CA PHE A 26 7.44 12.36 2.65
C PHE A 26 8.39 11.86 3.74
N LEU A 27 9.55 11.30 3.37
CA LEU A 27 10.54 10.81 4.31
C LEU A 27 11.03 11.92 5.26
N LEU A 28 11.31 13.12 4.73
CA LEU A 28 11.72 14.27 5.52
C LEU A 28 10.64 14.69 6.53
N GLN A 29 9.37 14.77 6.10
CA GLN A 29 8.27 15.13 7.02
C GLN A 29 7.99 14.04 8.06
N ALA A 30 8.10 12.77 7.68
CA ALA A 30 7.88 11.64 8.57
C ALA A 30 8.93 11.61 9.69
N VAL A 31 10.21 11.76 9.35
CA VAL A 31 11.31 11.79 10.35
C VAL A 31 11.18 12.96 11.32
N ARG A 32 10.58 14.07 10.89
CA ARG A 32 10.31 15.24 11.74
C ARG A 32 9.05 15.11 12.59
N GLY A 33 8.28 14.03 12.45
CA GLY A 33 6.99 13.85 13.13
C GLY A 33 5.90 14.80 12.64
N ALA A 34 6.04 15.35 11.43
CA ALA A 34 5.13 16.36 10.89
C ALA A 34 3.99 15.77 10.03
N VAL A 35 4.04 14.45 9.75
CA VAL A 35 2.98 13.74 9.04
C VAL A 35 1.83 13.43 10.00
N GLU A 36 0.61 13.78 9.61
CA GLU A 36 -0.60 13.32 10.29
C GLU A 36 -1.01 11.97 9.71
N TYR A 37 -1.32 11.01 10.57
CA TYR A 37 -1.65 9.64 10.18
C TYR A 37 -3.12 9.30 10.48
N GLU A 38 -3.65 8.32 9.77
CA GLU A 38 -4.95 7.70 10.03
C GLU A 38 -4.85 6.17 9.98
N PRO A 39 -5.76 5.43 10.64
CA PRO A 39 -5.82 3.98 10.54
C PRO A 39 -5.99 3.49 9.10
N HIS A 40 -5.30 2.40 8.73
CA HIS A 40 -5.48 1.76 7.42
C HIS A 40 -6.92 1.22 7.29
N PRO A 41 -7.59 1.37 6.13
CA PRO A 41 -8.99 0.96 5.96
C PRO A 41 -9.25 -0.54 6.13
N VAL A 42 -8.20 -1.37 6.10
CA VAL A 42 -8.26 -2.83 6.24
C VAL A 42 -7.71 -3.32 7.58
N TRP A 43 -6.52 -2.86 7.97
CA TRP A 43 -5.86 -3.33 9.20
C TRP A 43 -6.11 -2.43 10.42
N GLY A 44 -6.88 -1.35 10.26
CA GLY A 44 -7.23 -0.45 11.35
C GLY A 44 -5.99 0.14 12.02
N SER A 45 -6.00 0.21 13.35
CA SER A 45 -4.89 0.79 14.13
C SER A 45 -3.60 -0.03 14.11
N LYS A 46 -3.61 -1.25 13.56
CA LYS A 46 -2.39 -2.06 13.39
C LYS A 46 -1.43 -1.45 12.35
N VAL A 47 -1.97 -0.70 11.39
CA VAL A 47 -1.20 -0.05 10.32
C VAL A 47 -1.70 1.37 10.15
N LEU A 48 -0.79 2.34 10.14
CA LEU A 48 -1.12 3.74 9.92
C LEU A 48 -0.75 4.16 8.49
N VAL A 49 -1.59 4.98 7.87
CA VAL A 49 -1.34 5.58 6.55
C VAL A 49 -1.30 7.11 6.64
N PRO A 50 -0.53 7.79 5.76
CA PRO A 50 -0.50 9.25 5.76
C PRO A 50 -1.87 9.83 5.42
N LYS A 51 -2.39 10.67 6.32
CA LYS A 51 -3.58 11.49 6.11
C LYS A 51 -3.20 12.84 5.50
N LYS A 52 -2.13 13.46 6.03
CA LYS A 52 -1.62 14.77 5.59
C LYS A 52 -0.10 14.79 5.66
N VAL A 53 0.54 15.31 4.62
CA VAL A 53 2.00 15.44 4.52
C VAL A 53 2.31 16.90 4.19
N PRO A 54 2.94 17.68 5.08
CA PRO A 54 3.27 19.07 4.79
C PRO A 54 4.09 19.20 3.51
N GLY A 55 3.60 20.05 2.59
CA GLY A 55 4.21 20.26 1.27
C GLY A 55 3.69 19.33 0.16
N ILE A 56 2.84 18.35 0.47
CA ILE A 56 2.11 17.56 -0.55
C ILE A 56 0.61 17.92 -0.46
N PRO A 57 -0.02 18.41 -1.54
CA PRO A 57 -1.44 18.75 -1.53
C PRO A 57 -2.35 17.53 -1.25
N ASP A 58 -3.45 17.74 -0.53
CA ASP A 58 -4.42 16.67 -0.19
C ASP A 58 -5.00 15.97 -1.43
N GLU A 59 -5.23 16.71 -2.52
CA GLU A 59 -5.67 16.14 -3.79
C GLU A 59 -4.61 15.18 -4.36
N ARG A 60 -3.32 15.53 -4.22
CA ARG A 60 -2.23 14.65 -4.64
C ARG A 60 -2.18 13.39 -3.78
N LEU A 61 -2.29 13.53 -2.45
CA LEU A 61 -2.37 12.38 -1.54
C LEU A 61 -3.55 11.46 -1.89
N ARG A 62 -4.72 12.02 -2.25
CA ARG A 62 -5.87 11.24 -2.71
C ARG A 62 -5.55 10.42 -3.95
N ARG A 63 -4.84 10.97 -4.94
CA ARG A 63 -4.43 10.24 -6.16
C ARG A 63 -3.39 9.14 -5.92
N LEU A 64 -2.74 9.12 -4.75
CA LEU A 64 -1.82 8.05 -4.35
C LEU A 64 -2.53 6.91 -3.60
N LYS A 65 -3.77 7.11 -3.13
CA LYS A 65 -4.52 6.07 -2.42
C LYS A 65 -5.10 5.05 -3.42
N PRO A 66 -4.84 3.72 -3.26
CA PRO A 66 -5.42 2.70 -4.13
C PRO A 66 -6.95 2.72 -4.15
N THR A 67 -7.59 3.02 -3.03
CA THR A 67 -9.05 3.12 -2.87
C THR A 67 -9.68 4.30 -3.61
N THR A 68 -8.89 5.17 -4.23
CA THR A 68 -9.40 6.20 -5.15
C THR A 68 -9.78 5.60 -6.50
N TYR A 69 -9.20 4.46 -6.86
CA TYR A 69 -9.39 3.81 -8.17
C TYR A 69 -10.05 2.45 -8.08
N LEU A 70 -10.01 1.81 -6.91
CA LEU A 70 -10.54 0.49 -6.66
C LEU A 70 -11.70 0.58 -5.66
N SER A 71 -12.72 -0.25 -5.88
CA SER A 71 -13.70 -0.52 -4.83
C SER A 71 -13.01 -1.19 -3.63
N MET A 72 -13.64 -1.12 -2.45
CA MET A 72 -13.10 -1.77 -1.26
C MET A 72 -13.01 -3.30 -1.43
N GLU A 73 -13.94 -3.91 -2.16
CA GLU A 73 -13.93 -5.35 -2.45
C GLU A 73 -12.75 -5.73 -3.34
N GLU A 74 -12.52 -5.01 -4.44
CA GLU A 74 -11.37 -5.24 -5.33
C GLU A 74 -10.04 -5.01 -4.59
N PHE A 75 -9.95 -3.94 -3.79
CA PHE A 75 -8.76 -3.65 -3.00
C PHE A 75 -8.46 -4.78 -2.02
N LYS A 76 -9.46 -5.26 -1.28
CA LYS A 76 -9.31 -6.41 -0.37
C LYS A 76 -8.92 -7.68 -1.12
N ALA A 77 -9.48 -7.95 -2.30
CA ALA A 77 -9.13 -9.12 -3.11
C ALA A 77 -7.65 -9.10 -3.53
N LEU A 78 -7.15 -7.94 -3.98
CA LEU A 78 -5.73 -7.77 -4.33
C LEU A 78 -4.81 -7.94 -3.12
N LEU A 79 -5.18 -7.37 -1.97
CA LEU A 79 -4.40 -7.54 -0.74
C LEU A 79 -4.33 -9.01 -0.30
N LYS A 80 -5.44 -9.77 -0.39
CA LYS A 80 -5.44 -11.21 -0.09
C LYS A 80 -4.48 -11.98 -1.01
N ALA A 81 -4.48 -11.67 -2.31
CA ALA A 81 -3.52 -12.27 -3.25
C ALA A 81 -2.05 -11.93 -2.89
N GLN A 82 -1.77 -10.67 -2.56
CA GLN A 82 -0.44 -10.22 -2.16
C GLN A 82 0.04 -10.90 -0.85
N ILE A 83 -0.87 -11.10 0.11
CA ILE A 83 -0.56 -11.79 1.37
C ILE A 83 -0.19 -13.25 1.10
N GLU A 84 -0.92 -13.95 0.24
CA GLU A 84 -0.62 -15.34 -0.09
C GLU A 84 0.72 -15.49 -0.82
N GLU A 85 1.04 -14.57 -1.74
CA GLU A 85 2.37 -14.51 -2.36
C GLU A 85 3.47 -14.23 -1.32
N SER A 86 3.25 -13.26 -0.43
CA SER A 86 4.20 -12.94 0.64
C SER A 86 4.43 -14.15 1.55
N LYS A 87 3.36 -14.87 1.91
CA LYS A 87 3.40 -16.12 2.66
C LYS A 87 4.16 -17.23 1.93
N TYR A 88 4.01 -17.36 0.61
CA TYR A 88 4.79 -18.31 -0.18
C TYR A 88 6.29 -18.03 -0.04
N TRP A 89 6.72 -16.77 -0.23
CA TRP A 89 8.11 -16.39 -0.10
C TRP A 89 8.64 -16.48 1.33
N LEU A 90 7.83 -16.15 2.34
CA LEU A 90 8.22 -16.32 3.75
C LEU A 90 8.47 -17.79 4.11
N ASN A 91 7.73 -18.74 3.53
CA ASN A 91 7.98 -20.17 3.77
C ASN A 91 9.36 -20.61 3.24
N ILE A 92 9.78 -20.05 2.10
CA ILE A 92 11.05 -20.38 1.46
C ILE A 92 12.20 -19.68 2.19
N ASN A 93 12.06 -18.37 2.42
CA ASN A 93 13.16 -17.52 2.87
C ASN A 93 13.29 -17.48 4.40
N CYS A 94 12.25 -17.85 5.15
CA CYS A 94 12.23 -17.79 6.61
C CYS A 94 11.73 -19.11 7.21
N PRO A 95 12.46 -20.24 7.02
CA PRO A 95 12.06 -21.51 7.59
C PRO A 95 11.96 -21.41 9.12
N GLY A 96 10.85 -21.88 9.69
CA GLY A 96 10.60 -21.82 11.13
C GLY A 96 10.05 -20.48 11.64
N LEU A 97 9.66 -19.56 10.75
CA LEU A 97 9.02 -18.30 11.15
C LEU A 97 7.77 -18.59 12.04
N PRO A 98 7.67 -17.99 13.24
CA PRO A 98 6.51 -18.16 14.10
C PRO A 98 5.20 -17.83 13.38
N LYS A 99 4.15 -18.63 13.65
CA LYS A 99 2.85 -18.51 12.96
C LYS A 99 2.22 -17.14 13.17
N GLU A 100 2.44 -16.54 14.32
CA GLU A 100 1.95 -15.22 14.70
C GLU A 100 2.54 -14.12 13.80
N ILE A 101 3.83 -14.23 13.47
CA ILE A 101 4.51 -13.30 12.56
C ILE A 101 4.08 -13.58 11.12
N ARG A 102 4.08 -14.86 10.73
CA ARG A 102 3.67 -15.30 9.39
C ARG A 102 2.26 -14.81 9.02
N ASN A 103 1.33 -14.86 9.96
CA ASN A 103 -0.08 -14.52 9.74
C ASN A 103 -0.42 -13.08 10.18
N SER A 104 0.58 -12.26 10.50
CA SER A 104 0.36 -10.89 10.99
C SER A 104 -0.32 -9.96 9.96
N MET A 105 -0.22 -10.30 8.68
CA MET A 105 -0.82 -9.55 7.58
C MET A 105 -2.28 -9.95 7.31
N ASP A 106 -2.79 -11.02 7.93
CA ASP A 106 -4.13 -11.54 7.67
C ASP A 106 -5.22 -10.58 8.15
N PHE A 107 -6.32 -10.51 7.38
CA PHE A 107 -7.51 -9.72 7.70
C PHE A 107 -8.78 -10.40 7.18
N GLU A 108 -9.92 -10.03 7.75
CA GLU A 108 -11.27 -10.53 7.37
C GLU A 108 -11.81 -9.89 6.07
#